data_AF-A0A0C2VFY8-F1
#
_entry.id   AF-A0A0C2VFY8-F1
#
_cell.length_a   1.000
_cell.length_b   1.000
_cell.length_c   1.000
_cell.angle_alpha   90.00
_cell.angle_beta   90.00
_cell.angle_gamma   90.00
#
_symmetry.space_group_name_H-M   'P 1'
#
loop_
_entity.id
_entity.type
_entity.pdbx_description
1 polymer ?
#
loop_
_entity_poly.entity_id
_entity_poly.type
_entity_poly.pdbx_seq_one_letter_code
_entity_poly.pdbx_strand_id
1 'polypeptide(L)'
;MDIQCNPMLLELLNIEKNEKEQLPGKYTKLIASHLSKMEYLHPVNRHSFTCKSCGKKGIYDAGEILINHDRFSEDADIESYIQMTGYFRCKSCNDAGNWILSTDMQGDVFMKGIMSMASGGRGFGELYLSDGSRHTYATDGEAHLLRKIKASHDDGFIWNRLGNLYHAGGRHDLAMCAFEQAIKVDPTQLETHYTIAMLLFDAEEYELAGTHFHKALLLARYYDQLDAEKLREMLAHGYTYLFDIRQKTNGKVELFAHYADHPELPSPEEHEAKSIINFEVEVFPDEPESFFPLVEMYMADRAKELPYQKRTFFRNMDRPPIKPIKEKKKKKRTKRNRKK
;
A
#
# COMPACT_ATOMS: atom_id res chain seq x y z
N MET A 1 -15.06 0.85 -25.98
CA MET A 1 -15.36 -0.39 -25.21
C MET A 1 -15.76 0.08 -23.83
N ASP A 2 -16.97 -0.23 -23.35
CA ASP A 2 -17.43 0.25 -22.04
C ASP A 2 -16.47 -0.20 -20.93
N ILE A 3 -16.13 0.71 -20.00
CA ILE A 3 -15.35 0.37 -18.81
C ILE A 3 -16.08 -0.71 -18.00
N GLN A 4 -15.43 -1.86 -17.81
CA GLN A 4 -15.92 -2.94 -16.95
C GLN A 4 -15.76 -2.55 -15.48
N CYS A 5 -16.75 -1.82 -14.97
CA CYS A 5 -16.82 -1.32 -13.60
C CYS A 5 -18.25 -1.34 -13.07
N ASN A 6 -18.41 -1.15 -11.77
CA ASN A 6 -19.71 -1.12 -11.12
C ASN A 6 -20.55 0.08 -11.54
N PRO A 7 -21.83 -0.12 -11.96
CA PRO A 7 -22.73 1.00 -12.24
C PRO A 7 -22.89 1.96 -11.06
N MET A 8 -22.86 1.46 -9.82
CA MET A 8 -22.96 2.29 -8.63
C MET A 8 -21.71 3.15 -8.42
N LEU A 9 -20.52 2.66 -8.82
CA LEU A 9 -19.32 3.49 -8.81
C LEU A 9 -19.45 4.65 -9.81
N LEU A 10 -19.93 4.37 -11.02
CA LEU A 10 -20.17 5.41 -12.02
C LEU A 10 -21.17 6.47 -11.54
N GLU A 11 -22.23 6.04 -10.85
CA GLU A 11 -23.21 6.93 -10.21
C GLU A 11 -22.53 7.83 -9.17
N LEU A 12 -21.74 7.26 -8.26
CA LEU A 12 -21.01 8.00 -7.23
C LEU A 12 -19.97 8.98 -7.80
N LEU A 13 -19.40 8.65 -8.96
CA LEU A 13 -18.45 9.50 -9.68
C LEU A 13 -19.13 10.56 -10.56
N ASN A 14 -20.46 10.58 -10.62
CA ASN A 14 -21.26 11.43 -11.52
C ASN A 14 -20.88 11.30 -13.00
N ILE A 15 -20.55 10.09 -13.46
CA ILE A 15 -20.17 9.83 -14.86
C ILE A 15 -21.43 9.46 -15.66
N GLU A 16 -21.76 10.23 -16.69
CA GLU A 16 -22.90 9.93 -17.54
C GLU A 16 -22.65 8.70 -18.43
N LYS A 17 -23.73 8.03 -18.87
CA LYS A 17 -23.64 6.82 -19.71
C LYS A 17 -22.86 7.02 -21.00
N ASN A 18 -22.75 8.25 -21.50
CA ASN A 18 -22.06 8.59 -22.74
C ASN A 18 -20.57 8.96 -22.52
N GLU A 19 -20.14 9.17 -21.27
CA GLU A 19 -18.76 9.53 -20.89
C GLU A 19 -17.95 8.33 -20.38
N LYS A 20 -18.52 7.13 -20.45
CA LYS A 20 -17.96 5.86 -19.97
C LYS A 20 -16.66 5.40 -20.65
N GLU A 21 -16.02 6.24 -21.44
CA GLU A 21 -14.77 5.89 -22.12
C GLU A 21 -13.54 6.12 -21.23
N GLN A 22 -13.61 7.03 -20.24
CA GLN A 22 -12.49 7.31 -19.34
C GLN A 22 -12.94 7.61 -17.90
N LEU A 23 -12.24 7.03 -16.92
CA LEU A 23 -12.44 7.35 -15.51
C LEU A 23 -11.91 8.77 -15.18
N PRO A 24 -12.55 9.51 -14.27
CA PRO A 24 -12.14 10.84 -13.87
C PRO A 24 -10.92 10.77 -12.95
N GLY A 25 -10.24 11.91 -12.81
CA GLY A 25 -9.06 12.05 -11.96
C GLY A 25 -7.79 12.28 -12.78
N LYS A 26 -6.87 13.07 -12.22
CA LYS A 26 -5.61 13.41 -12.87
C LYS A 26 -4.67 12.20 -12.86
N TYR A 27 -4.50 11.59 -11.69
CA TYR A 27 -3.63 10.43 -11.53
C TYR A 27 -4.23 9.20 -12.21
N THR A 28 -5.55 9.07 -12.21
CA THR A 28 -6.27 7.99 -12.89
C THR A 28 -5.96 7.95 -14.37
N LYS A 29 -6.02 9.11 -15.04
CA LYS A 29 -5.65 9.22 -16.47
C LYS A 29 -4.16 8.91 -16.71
N LEU A 30 -3.30 9.33 -15.78
CA LEU A 30 -1.87 9.05 -15.85
C LEU A 30 -1.57 7.56 -15.71
N ILE A 31 -2.18 6.88 -14.73
CA ILE A 31 -1.98 5.44 -14.52
C ILE A 31 -2.58 4.64 -15.68
N ALA A 32 -3.72 5.08 -16.22
CA ALA A 32 -4.34 4.45 -17.38
C ALA A 32 -3.39 4.40 -18.60
N SER A 33 -2.52 5.41 -18.79
CA SER A 33 -1.51 5.39 -19.86
C SER A 33 -0.28 4.53 -19.56
N HIS A 34 -0.11 4.07 -18.31
CA HIS A 34 1.04 3.27 -17.86
C HIS A 34 0.70 1.82 -17.51
N LEU A 35 -0.57 1.38 -17.70
CA LEU A 35 -1.05 0.04 -17.31
C LEU A 35 -0.20 -1.13 -17.80
N SER A 36 0.48 -1.01 -18.95
CA SER A 36 1.35 -2.07 -19.48
C SER A 36 2.65 -2.28 -18.70
N LYS A 37 3.05 -1.31 -17.88
CA LYS A 37 4.28 -1.34 -17.08
C LYS A 37 4.02 -1.59 -15.59
N MET A 38 2.78 -1.45 -15.14
CA MET A 38 2.42 -1.60 -13.72
C MET A 38 2.71 -3.01 -13.24
N GLU A 39 3.26 -3.11 -12.03
CA GLU A 39 3.48 -4.40 -11.37
C GLU A 39 2.17 -4.93 -10.79
N TYR A 40 1.96 -6.24 -10.91
CA TYR A 40 0.82 -6.94 -10.32
C TYR A 40 1.28 -7.64 -9.06
N LEU A 41 0.48 -7.56 -7.99
CA LEU A 41 0.77 -8.22 -6.72
C LEU A 41 0.89 -9.75 -6.84
N HIS A 42 0.21 -10.33 -7.83
CA HIS A 42 0.19 -11.76 -8.08
C HIS A 42 0.37 -12.07 -9.57
N PRO A 43 0.96 -13.22 -9.92
CA PRO A 43 0.98 -13.68 -11.31
C PRO A 43 -0.44 -13.83 -11.87
N VAL A 44 -0.58 -13.55 -13.17
CA VAL A 44 -1.84 -13.68 -13.91
C VAL A 44 -2.35 -15.13 -13.84
N ASN A 45 -3.57 -15.30 -13.34
CA ASN A 45 -4.18 -16.61 -13.11
C ASN A 45 -5.49 -16.77 -13.91
N ARG A 46 -5.36 -17.14 -15.17
CA ARG A 46 -6.48 -17.15 -16.12
C ARG A 46 -7.27 -18.44 -16.09
N HIS A 47 -8.54 -18.31 -15.75
CA HIS A 47 -9.50 -19.42 -15.83
C HIS A 47 -10.75 -19.04 -16.62
N SER A 48 -11.49 -20.07 -17.02
CA SER A 48 -12.76 -19.88 -17.69
C SER A 48 -13.93 -19.87 -16.72
N PHE A 49 -14.80 -18.88 -16.89
CA PHE A 49 -16.02 -18.74 -16.11
C PHE A 49 -17.21 -18.53 -17.04
N THR A 50 -18.37 -19.05 -16.63
CA THR A 50 -19.65 -18.76 -17.30
C THR A 50 -20.48 -17.84 -16.40
N CYS A 51 -20.93 -16.72 -16.97
CA CYS A 51 -21.79 -15.79 -16.25
C CYS A 51 -23.20 -16.38 -16.13
N LYS A 52 -23.72 -16.53 -14.89
CA LYS A 52 -25.07 -17.08 -14.67
C LYS A 52 -26.18 -16.20 -15.24
N SER A 53 -25.96 -14.89 -15.31
CA SER A 53 -26.99 -13.92 -15.70
C SER A 53 -27.19 -13.80 -17.21
N CYS A 54 -26.18 -14.04 -18.04
CA CYS A 54 -26.31 -14.02 -19.50
C CYS A 54 -25.91 -15.32 -20.20
N GLY A 55 -25.44 -16.33 -19.45
CA GLY A 55 -25.01 -17.63 -19.97
C GLY A 55 -23.70 -17.60 -20.77
N LYS A 56 -23.04 -16.44 -20.93
CA LYS A 56 -21.83 -16.35 -21.75
C LYS A 56 -20.57 -16.76 -20.98
N LYS A 57 -19.73 -17.54 -21.67
CA LYS A 57 -18.41 -17.98 -21.21
C LYS A 57 -17.35 -16.92 -21.51
N GLY A 58 -16.41 -16.74 -20.60
CA GLY A 58 -15.24 -15.87 -20.78
C GLY A 58 -14.01 -16.43 -20.07
N ILE A 59 -12.85 -15.85 -20.38
CA ILE A 59 -11.59 -16.08 -19.66
C ILE A 59 -11.30 -14.83 -18.85
N TYR A 60 -11.04 -15.02 -17.56
CA TYR A 60 -10.83 -13.97 -16.58
C TYR A 60 -9.63 -14.31 -15.71
N ASP A 61 -8.98 -13.26 -15.21
CA ASP A 61 -7.91 -13.41 -14.22
C ASP A 61 -8.53 -13.52 -12.83
N ALA A 62 -8.37 -14.67 -12.19
CA ALA A 62 -8.84 -14.93 -10.84
C ALA A 62 -7.92 -14.32 -9.76
N GLY A 63 -6.73 -13.83 -10.15
CA GLY A 63 -5.70 -13.41 -9.21
C GLY A 63 -5.25 -14.54 -8.30
N GLU A 64 -4.88 -14.20 -7.08
CA GLU A 64 -4.59 -15.19 -6.05
C GLU A 64 -5.89 -15.83 -5.56
N ILE A 65 -5.88 -17.15 -5.50
CA ILE A 65 -6.98 -17.95 -4.96
C ILE A 65 -6.56 -18.38 -3.56
N LEU A 66 -7.27 -17.86 -2.56
CA LEU A 66 -7.12 -18.26 -1.17
C LEU A 66 -8.12 -19.37 -0.86
N ILE A 67 -7.66 -20.36 -0.09
CA ILE A 67 -8.45 -21.51 0.33
C ILE A 67 -8.53 -21.45 1.86
N ASN A 68 -9.75 -21.54 2.39
CA ASN A 68 -9.96 -21.77 3.81
C ASN A 68 -9.76 -23.27 4.09
N HIS A 69 -8.68 -23.59 4.79
CA HIS A 69 -8.33 -24.95 5.17
C HIS A 69 -9.45 -25.64 5.98
N ASP A 70 -10.00 -24.95 6.98
CA ASP A 70 -10.95 -25.54 7.92
C ASP A 70 -12.31 -25.87 7.27
N ARG A 71 -12.60 -25.26 6.12
CA ARG A 71 -13.81 -25.51 5.33
C ARG A 71 -13.56 -26.39 4.10
N PHE A 72 -12.30 -26.66 3.78
CA PHE A 72 -11.95 -27.46 2.61
C PHE A 72 -12.37 -28.92 2.84
N SER A 73 -13.29 -29.41 2.00
CA SER A 73 -13.69 -30.81 1.96
C SER A 73 -14.17 -31.18 0.56
N GLU A 74 -14.10 -32.46 0.21
CA GLU A 74 -14.51 -32.96 -1.11
C GLU A 74 -16.00 -32.70 -1.42
N ASP A 75 -16.85 -32.66 -0.40
CA ASP A 75 -18.30 -32.48 -0.53
C ASP A 75 -18.75 -31.02 -0.37
N ALA A 76 -17.85 -30.10 0.01
CA ALA A 76 -18.20 -28.70 0.22
C ALA A 76 -18.39 -27.96 -1.11
N ASP A 77 -19.33 -27.02 -1.12
CA ASP A 77 -19.43 -26.05 -2.21
C ASP A 77 -18.15 -25.23 -2.29
N ILE A 78 -17.51 -25.24 -3.46
CA ILE A 78 -16.22 -24.61 -3.71
C ILE A 78 -16.25 -23.13 -3.31
N GLU A 79 -17.33 -22.41 -3.65
CA GLU A 79 -17.47 -20.98 -3.36
C GLU A 79 -17.52 -20.65 -1.85
N SER A 80 -17.81 -21.65 -1.00
CA SER A 80 -17.90 -21.47 0.46
C SER A 80 -16.55 -21.39 1.17
N TYR A 81 -15.50 -21.93 0.54
CA TYR A 81 -14.16 -22.01 1.12
C TYR A 81 -13.08 -21.32 0.29
N ILE A 82 -13.37 -20.86 -0.94
CA ILE A 82 -12.41 -20.04 -1.70
C ILE A 82 -12.67 -18.54 -1.56
N GLN A 83 -11.63 -17.76 -1.83
CA GLN A 83 -11.69 -16.33 -2.13
C GLN A 83 -10.73 -16.00 -3.26
N MET A 84 -11.07 -15.01 -4.08
CA MET A 84 -10.28 -14.57 -5.23
C MET A 84 -9.95 -13.08 -5.12
N THR A 85 -8.69 -12.73 -5.31
CA THR A 85 -8.28 -11.32 -5.35
C THR A 85 -8.57 -10.67 -6.70
N GLY A 86 -8.60 -11.45 -7.79
CA GLY A 86 -8.81 -10.95 -9.15
C GLY A 86 -10.13 -10.20 -9.30
N TYR A 87 -10.05 -8.99 -9.87
CA TYR A 87 -11.24 -8.20 -10.17
C TYR A 87 -11.69 -8.43 -11.61
N PHE A 88 -12.88 -9.00 -11.78
CA PHE A 88 -13.47 -9.19 -13.10
C PHE A 88 -15.00 -9.15 -13.09
N ARG A 89 -15.56 -8.65 -14.20
CA ARG A 89 -16.99 -8.56 -14.49
C ARG A 89 -17.28 -9.20 -15.83
N CYS A 90 -18.51 -9.66 -16.06
CA CYS A 90 -18.86 -10.32 -17.31
C CYS A 90 -18.58 -9.42 -18.51
N LYS A 91 -17.76 -9.89 -19.46
CA LYS A 91 -17.41 -9.12 -20.68
C LYS A 91 -18.61 -8.75 -21.55
N SER A 92 -19.77 -9.37 -21.35
CA SER A 92 -20.97 -9.18 -22.16
C SER A 92 -22.10 -8.41 -21.49
N CYS A 93 -22.41 -8.67 -20.22
CA CYS A 93 -23.48 -7.95 -19.51
C CYS A 93 -22.97 -7.09 -18.35
N ASN A 94 -21.65 -7.07 -18.11
CA ASN A 94 -20.99 -6.37 -17.00
C ASN A 94 -21.45 -6.84 -15.60
N ASP A 95 -22.15 -7.97 -15.49
CA ASP A 95 -22.58 -8.51 -14.20
C ASP A 95 -21.43 -9.17 -13.42
N ALA A 96 -21.60 -9.34 -12.11
CA ALA A 96 -20.55 -9.80 -11.19
C ALA A 96 -21.12 -10.67 -10.06
N GLY A 97 -20.23 -11.35 -9.31
CA GLY A 97 -20.61 -12.12 -8.12
C GLY A 97 -21.42 -13.40 -8.35
N ASN A 98 -21.67 -13.79 -9.60
CA ASN A 98 -22.52 -14.96 -9.91
C ASN A 98 -21.96 -15.78 -11.08
N TRP A 99 -21.01 -16.65 -10.76
CA TRP A 99 -20.22 -17.39 -11.73
C TRP A 99 -20.49 -18.90 -11.68
N ILE A 100 -20.27 -19.57 -12.81
CA ILE A 100 -20.09 -21.03 -12.86
C ILE A 100 -18.62 -21.26 -13.19
N LEU A 101 -17.92 -21.93 -12.28
CA LEU A 101 -16.52 -22.30 -12.42
C LEU A 101 -16.39 -23.44 -13.44
N SER A 102 -15.42 -23.34 -14.35
CA SER A 102 -15.10 -24.45 -15.26
C SER A 102 -14.54 -25.66 -14.49
N THR A 103 -14.66 -26.85 -15.07
CA THR A 103 -14.05 -28.08 -14.51
C THR A 103 -12.55 -27.96 -14.31
N ASP A 104 -11.87 -27.27 -15.23
CA ASP A 104 -10.44 -26.92 -15.13
C ASP A 104 -10.15 -26.10 -13.87
N MET A 105 -10.97 -25.07 -13.59
CA MET A 105 -10.77 -24.25 -12.42
C MET A 105 -11.08 -25.00 -11.12
N GLN A 106 -12.12 -25.84 -11.11
CA GLN A 106 -12.43 -26.69 -9.96
C GLN A 106 -11.25 -27.63 -9.65
N GLY A 107 -10.64 -28.21 -10.70
CA GLY A 107 -9.44 -29.03 -10.58
C GLY A 107 -8.24 -28.26 -10.02
N ASP A 108 -7.99 -27.03 -10.50
CA ASP A 108 -6.90 -26.18 -9.99
C ASP A 108 -7.10 -25.81 -8.52
N VAL A 109 -8.31 -25.41 -8.12
CA VAL A 109 -8.66 -25.14 -6.72
C VAL A 109 -8.41 -26.36 -5.85
N PHE A 110 -8.88 -27.54 -6.28
CA PHE A 110 -8.70 -28.79 -5.54
C PHE A 110 -7.22 -29.15 -5.39
N MET A 111 -6.45 -29.06 -6.48
CA MET A 111 -5.02 -29.32 -6.46
C MET A 111 -4.25 -28.32 -5.58
N LYS A 112 -4.61 -27.03 -5.63
CA LYS A 112 -4.05 -26.02 -4.71
C LYS A 112 -4.36 -26.35 -3.26
N GLY A 113 -5.58 -26.80 -2.96
CA GLY A 113 -5.95 -27.27 -1.62
C GLY A 113 -5.03 -28.39 -1.13
N ILE A 114 -4.85 -29.43 -1.95
CA ILE A 114 -3.95 -30.56 -1.64
C ILE A 114 -2.49 -30.12 -1.50
N MET A 115 -1.97 -29.39 -2.49
CA MET A 115 -0.56 -28.97 -2.52
C MET A 115 -0.22 -28.01 -1.40
N SER A 116 -1.15 -27.13 -1.04
CA SER A 116 -0.94 -26.19 0.05
C SER A 116 -0.85 -26.93 1.39
N MET A 117 -1.65 -28.00 1.62
CA MET A 117 -1.51 -28.86 2.81
C MET A 117 -0.12 -29.49 2.91
N ALA A 118 0.46 -29.86 1.78
CA ALA A 118 1.79 -30.47 1.73
C ALA A 118 2.95 -29.47 1.84
N SER A 119 2.73 -28.17 1.56
CA SER A 119 3.78 -27.15 1.40
C SER A 119 3.78 -26.04 2.45
N GLY A 120 2.94 -26.15 3.48
CA GLY A 120 3.03 -25.32 4.68
C GLY A 120 2.49 -23.90 4.56
N GLY A 121 1.38 -23.69 3.82
CA GLY A 121 0.56 -22.49 4.06
C GLY A 121 0.28 -21.54 2.89
N ARG A 122 0.98 -21.63 1.76
CA ARG A 122 0.81 -20.61 0.69
C ARG A 122 -0.55 -20.76 0.00
N GLY A 123 -1.33 -19.69 -0.01
CA GLY A 123 -2.73 -19.71 -0.45
C GLY A 123 -3.72 -20.19 0.62
N PHE A 124 -3.30 -20.38 1.88
CA PHE A 124 -4.22 -20.57 3.00
C PHE A 124 -4.46 -19.27 3.76
N GLY A 125 -5.69 -19.16 4.26
CA GLY A 125 -6.14 -18.03 5.05
C GLY A 125 -7.45 -17.50 4.51
N GLU A 126 -7.97 -16.48 5.19
CA GLU A 126 -9.15 -15.78 4.75
C GLU A 126 -8.82 -14.31 4.58
N LEU A 127 -9.32 -13.75 3.49
CA LEU A 127 -9.26 -12.33 3.21
C LEU A 127 -10.50 -11.67 3.83
N TYR A 128 -10.26 -10.77 4.75
CA TYR A 128 -11.31 -9.96 5.37
C TYR A 128 -11.12 -8.50 4.98
N LEU A 129 -12.23 -7.81 4.73
CA LEU A 129 -12.20 -6.36 4.68
C LEU A 129 -11.98 -5.80 6.09
N SER A 130 -11.67 -4.51 6.19
CA SER A 130 -11.35 -3.85 7.46
C SER A 130 -12.49 -3.88 8.49
N ASP A 131 -13.72 -4.13 8.05
CA ASP A 131 -14.90 -4.31 8.90
C ASP A 131 -15.18 -5.77 9.28
N GLY A 132 -14.29 -6.69 8.91
CA GLY A 132 -14.41 -8.12 9.14
C GLY A 132 -15.33 -8.85 8.17
N SER A 133 -15.81 -8.22 7.09
CA SER A 133 -16.62 -8.92 6.09
C SER A 133 -15.78 -9.84 5.21
N ARG A 134 -16.32 -11.01 4.88
CA ARG A 134 -15.71 -12.01 3.99
C ARG A 134 -16.44 -12.02 2.65
N HIS A 135 -15.69 -11.97 1.56
CA HIS A 135 -16.23 -12.00 0.20
C HIS A 135 -15.49 -13.03 -0.65
N THR A 136 -16.24 -13.83 -1.41
CA THR A 136 -15.66 -14.83 -2.32
C THR A 136 -15.02 -14.14 -3.53
N TYR A 137 -15.70 -13.15 -4.12
CA TYR A 137 -15.15 -12.37 -5.23
C TYR A 137 -14.85 -10.94 -4.81
N ALA A 138 -13.79 -10.35 -5.38
CA ALA A 138 -13.47 -8.94 -5.20
C ALA A 138 -14.66 -8.03 -5.58
N THR A 139 -15.47 -8.41 -6.57
CA THR A 139 -16.67 -7.65 -6.98
C THR A 139 -17.80 -7.65 -5.94
N ASP A 140 -17.88 -8.66 -5.07
CA ASP A 140 -18.83 -8.65 -3.95
C ASP A 140 -18.36 -7.68 -2.86
N GLY A 141 -17.05 -7.66 -2.58
CA GLY A 141 -16.42 -6.70 -1.68
C GLY A 141 -16.56 -5.26 -2.20
N GLU A 142 -16.39 -5.04 -3.51
CA GLU A 142 -16.67 -3.77 -4.17
C GLU A 142 -18.12 -3.33 -3.90
N ALA A 143 -19.10 -4.19 -4.18
CA ALA A 143 -20.51 -3.85 -3.98
C ALA A 143 -20.85 -3.57 -2.51
N HIS A 144 -20.17 -4.23 -1.57
CA HIS A 144 -20.27 -3.94 -0.15
C HIS A 144 -19.71 -2.56 0.22
N LEU A 145 -18.48 -2.25 -0.21
CA LEU A 145 -17.83 -0.97 0.07
C LEU A 145 -18.58 0.21 -0.58
N LEU A 146 -19.04 0.06 -1.82
CA LEU A 146 -19.82 1.10 -2.50
C LEU A 146 -21.15 1.40 -1.80
N ARG A 147 -21.82 0.39 -1.22
CA ARG A 147 -23.02 0.62 -0.39
C ARG A 147 -22.69 1.43 0.86
N LYS A 148 -21.53 1.19 1.48
CA LYS A 148 -21.08 1.98 2.63
C LYS A 148 -20.74 3.41 2.24
N ILE A 149 -20.04 3.62 1.12
CA ILE A 149 -19.76 4.96 0.58
C ILE A 149 -21.07 5.71 0.31
N LYS A 150 -22.06 5.04 -0.28
CA LYS A 150 -23.39 5.63 -0.52
C LYS A 150 -24.14 5.96 0.78
N ALA A 151 -23.84 5.28 1.89
CA ALA A 151 -24.41 5.60 3.20
C ALA A 151 -23.64 6.71 3.94
N SER A 152 -22.33 6.80 3.73
CA SER A 152 -21.42 7.78 4.34
C SER A 152 -20.44 8.29 3.28
N HIS A 153 -20.84 9.33 2.56
CA HIS A 153 -20.12 9.83 1.39
C HIS A 153 -18.78 10.48 1.73
N ASP A 154 -18.60 10.92 2.97
CA ASP A 154 -17.47 11.74 3.40
C ASP A 154 -16.41 10.95 4.20
N ASP A 155 -16.30 9.64 3.94
CA ASP A 155 -15.31 8.79 4.59
C ASP A 155 -14.20 8.36 3.60
N GLY A 156 -13.07 9.07 3.66
CA GLY A 156 -11.90 8.79 2.83
C GLY A 156 -11.26 7.42 3.10
N PHE A 157 -11.46 6.87 4.30
CA PHE A 157 -10.97 5.53 4.63
C PHE A 157 -11.69 4.46 3.81
N ILE A 158 -13.01 4.56 3.63
CA ILE A 158 -13.75 3.56 2.85
C ILE A 158 -13.36 3.61 1.37
N TRP A 159 -13.14 4.82 0.82
CA TRP A 159 -12.58 4.98 -0.52
C TRP A 159 -11.17 4.39 -0.65
N ASN A 160 -10.33 4.54 0.38
CA ASN A 160 -9.02 3.86 0.44
C ASN A 160 -9.18 2.33 0.38
N ARG A 161 -10.08 1.76 1.19
CA ARG A 161 -10.32 0.31 1.18
C ARG A 161 -10.83 -0.20 -0.16
N LEU A 162 -11.66 0.59 -0.86
CA LEU A 162 -12.09 0.28 -2.23
C LEU A 162 -10.90 0.30 -3.21
N GLY A 163 -10.03 1.31 -3.11
CA GLY A 163 -8.81 1.37 -3.91
C GLY A 163 -7.87 0.18 -3.67
N ASN A 164 -7.68 -0.23 -2.41
CA ASN A 164 -6.88 -1.40 -2.06
C ASN A 164 -7.45 -2.69 -2.65
N LEU A 165 -8.79 -2.84 -2.63
CA LEU A 165 -9.45 -3.98 -3.27
C LEU A 165 -9.20 -4.02 -4.78
N TYR A 166 -9.31 -2.88 -5.47
CA TYR A 166 -9.01 -2.82 -6.90
C TYR A 166 -7.53 -3.06 -7.20
N HIS A 167 -6.64 -2.56 -6.35
CA HIS A 167 -5.20 -2.76 -6.47
C HIS A 167 -4.83 -4.25 -6.35
N ALA A 168 -5.35 -4.93 -5.33
CA ALA A 168 -5.23 -6.38 -5.16
C ALA A 168 -5.78 -7.16 -6.36
N GLY A 169 -6.83 -6.65 -6.99
CA GLY A 169 -7.42 -7.22 -8.20
C GLY A 169 -6.76 -6.82 -9.51
N GLY A 170 -5.62 -6.12 -9.49
CA GLY A 170 -4.86 -5.73 -10.68
C GLY A 170 -5.51 -4.62 -11.52
N ARG A 171 -6.55 -3.95 -11.01
CA ARG A 171 -7.22 -2.83 -11.68
C ARG A 171 -6.68 -1.50 -11.19
N HIS A 172 -5.43 -1.22 -11.55
CA HIS A 172 -4.73 0.01 -11.15
C HIS A 172 -5.46 1.30 -11.59
N ASP A 173 -6.20 1.25 -12.70
CA ASP A 173 -7.06 2.34 -13.18
C ASP A 173 -8.19 2.64 -12.18
N LEU A 174 -8.95 1.63 -11.77
CA LEU A 174 -10.01 1.78 -10.77
C LEU A 174 -9.45 2.09 -9.39
N ALA A 175 -8.32 1.48 -9.02
CA ALA A 175 -7.63 1.72 -7.77
C ALA A 175 -7.26 3.19 -7.63
N MET A 176 -6.57 3.76 -8.62
CA MET A 176 -6.18 5.16 -8.62
C MET A 176 -7.39 6.10 -8.59
N CYS A 177 -8.47 5.76 -9.29
CA CYS A 177 -9.71 6.54 -9.24
C CYS A 177 -10.30 6.59 -7.82
N ALA A 178 -10.38 5.45 -7.14
CA ALA A 178 -10.85 5.37 -5.76
C ALA A 178 -9.91 6.10 -4.78
N PHE A 179 -8.59 5.98 -4.96
CA PHE A 179 -7.62 6.69 -4.15
C PHE A 179 -7.67 8.21 -4.35
N GLU A 180 -7.91 8.69 -5.57
CA GLU A 180 -8.13 10.12 -5.83
C GLU A 180 -9.39 10.64 -5.14
N GLN A 181 -10.47 9.85 -5.08
CA GLN A 181 -11.63 10.23 -4.27
C GLN A 181 -11.31 10.22 -2.79
N ALA A 182 -10.55 9.24 -2.29
CA ALA A 182 -10.16 9.18 -0.88
C ALA A 182 -9.42 10.45 -0.43
N ILE A 183 -8.40 10.92 -1.18
CA ILE A 183 -7.67 12.14 -0.82
C ILE A 183 -8.43 13.44 -1.10
N LYS A 184 -9.45 13.39 -1.97
CA LYS A 184 -10.34 14.53 -2.22
C LYS A 184 -11.29 14.75 -1.05
N VAL A 185 -11.79 13.65 -0.47
CA VAL A 185 -12.70 13.67 0.68
C VAL A 185 -11.92 13.87 1.98
N ASP A 186 -10.81 13.16 2.15
CA ASP A 186 -9.92 13.26 3.30
C ASP A 186 -8.44 13.40 2.83
N PRO A 187 -7.93 14.63 2.74
CA PRO A 187 -6.53 14.90 2.41
C PRO A 187 -5.53 14.37 3.45
N THR A 188 -5.98 13.93 4.63
CA THR A 188 -5.13 13.42 5.71
C THR A 188 -5.05 11.90 5.76
N GLN A 189 -5.72 11.21 4.83
CA GLN A 189 -5.74 9.75 4.74
C GLN A 189 -4.36 9.20 4.31
N LEU A 190 -3.49 8.98 5.30
CA LEU A 190 -2.07 8.62 5.15
C LEU A 190 -1.85 7.39 4.28
N GLU A 191 -2.56 6.28 4.55
CA GLU A 191 -2.44 5.04 3.77
C GLU A 191 -2.71 5.28 2.27
N THR A 192 -3.61 6.19 1.93
CA THR A 192 -3.88 6.51 0.51
C THR A 192 -2.71 7.22 -0.14
N HIS A 193 -2.11 8.21 0.54
CA HIS A 193 -0.93 8.87 0.02
C HIS A 193 0.23 7.88 -0.19
N TYR A 194 0.43 6.96 0.75
CA TYR A 194 1.42 5.89 0.61
C TYR A 194 1.15 5.02 -0.64
N THR A 195 -0.07 4.52 -0.83
CA THR A 195 -0.40 3.66 -1.99
C THR A 195 -0.38 4.41 -3.32
N ILE A 196 -0.84 5.67 -3.36
CA ILE A 196 -0.69 6.52 -4.56
C ILE A 196 0.79 6.68 -4.91
N ALA A 197 1.65 6.90 -3.92
CA ALA A 197 3.08 7.06 -4.13
C ALA A 197 3.72 5.80 -4.74
N MET A 198 3.36 4.61 -4.24
CA MET A 198 3.79 3.34 -4.83
C MET A 198 3.35 3.19 -6.29
N LEU A 199 2.07 3.44 -6.59
CA LEU A 199 1.56 3.34 -7.97
C LEU A 199 2.23 4.34 -8.92
N LEU A 200 2.53 5.56 -8.43
CA LEU A 200 3.27 6.55 -9.21
C LEU A 200 4.73 6.15 -9.39
N PHE A 201 5.34 5.50 -8.41
CA PHE A 201 6.70 4.97 -8.53
C PHE A 201 6.77 3.88 -9.61
N ASP A 202 5.81 2.96 -9.64
CA ASP A 202 5.72 1.92 -10.67
C ASP A 202 5.47 2.50 -12.07
N ALA A 203 4.70 3.60 -12.13
CA ALA A 203 4.51 4.38 -13.35
C ALA A 203 5.73 5.24 -13.73
N GLU A 204 6.82 5.18 -12.96
CA GLU A 204 8.05 5.97 -13.12
C GLU A 204 7.89 7.49 -12.94
N GLU A 205 6.78 7.93 -12.35
CA GLU A 205 6.48 9.33 -12.01
C GLU A 205 7.11 9.73 -10.67
N TYR A 206 8.45 9.64 -10.59
CA TYR A 206 9.20 9.68 -9.33
C TYR A 206 9.01 10.97 -8.51
N GLU A 207 8.86 12.13 -9.15
CA GLU A 207 8.64 13.40 -8.43
C GLU A 207 7.27 13.46 -7.75
N LEU A 208 6.23 12.95 -8.42
CA LEU A 208 4.89 12.86 -7.86
C LEU A 208 4.81 11.78 -6.78
N ALA A 209 5.49 10.65 -6.99
CA ALA A 209 5.64 9.62 -5.97
C ALA A 209 6.30 10.18 -4.70
N GLY A 210 7.43 10.89 -4.85
CA GLY A 210 8.14 11.53 -3.75
C GLY A 210 7.26 12.49 -2.96
N THR A 211 6.50 13.32 -3.67
CA THR A 211 5.51 14.23 -3.08
C THR A 211 4.51 13.48 -2.19
N HIS A 212 3.96 12.36 -2.65
CA HIS A 212 2.98 11.60 -1.87
C HIS A 212 3.60 10.82 -0.70
N PHE A 213 4.82 10.30 -0.85
CA PHE A 213 5.56 9.73 0.29
C PHE A 213 5.86 10.78 1.35
N HIS A 214 6.25 11.99 0.96
CA HIS A 214 6.44 13.12 1.90
C HIS A 214 5.16 13.45 2.66
N LYS A 215 4.01 13.52 1.97
CA LYS A 215 2.71 13.72 2.64
C LYS A 215 2.41 12.62 3.65
N ALA A 216 2.65 11.35 3.30
CA ALA A 216 2.45 10.24 4.22
C ALA A 216 3.33 10.35 5.47
N LEU A 217 4.60 10.76 5.34
CA LEU A 217 5.48 11.02 6.47
C LEU A 217 4.95 12.16 7.36
N LEU A 218 4.57 13.29 6.77
CA LEU A 218 4.10 14.47 7.51
C LEU A 218 2.80 14.22 8.28
N LEU A 219 1.97 13.29 7.82
CA LEU A 219 0.72 12.87 8.46
C LEU A 219 0.90 11.82 9.56
N ALA A 220 2.07 11.18 9.66
CA ALA A 220 2.32 10.04 10.55
C ALA A 220 1.89 10.26 12.00
N ARG A 221 2.16 11.46 12.55
CA ARG A 221 1.82 11.81 13.93
C ARG A 221 0.31 11.87 14.22
N TYR A 222 -0.51 12.10 13.19
CA TYR A 222 -1.96 12.26 13.33
C TYR A 222 -2.72 10.98 12.98
N TYR A 223 -2.03 9.96 12.45
CA TYR A 223 -2.68 8.78 11.91
C TYR A 223 -2.83 7.67 12.95
N ASP A 224 -4.08 7.33 13.27
CA ASP A 224 -4.45 6.39 14.33
C ASP A 224 -5.10 5.08 13.83
N GLN A 225 -5.36 4.96 12.53
CA GLN A 225 -5.99 3.77 11.94
C GLN A 225 -5.06 2.55 11.88
N LEU A 226 -3.76 2.75 12.05
CA LEU A 226 -2.75 1.69 12.17
C LEU A 226 -2.09 1.76 13.54
N ASP A 227 -1.82 0.60 14.13
CA ASP A 227 -0.97 0.54 15.31
C ASP A 227 0.44 1.08 15.02
N ALA A 228 1.10 1.59 16.05
CA ALA A 228 2.37 2.30 15.90
C ALA A 228 3.49 1.43 15.28
N GLU A 229 3.46 0.11 15.48
CA GLU A 229 4.48 -0.79 14.91
C GLU A 229 4.30 -0.93 13.40
N LYS A 230 3.08 -1.23 12.93
CA LYS A 230 2.78 -1.29 11.50
C LYS A 230 2.94 0.05 10.80
N LEU A 231 2.55 1.15 11.45
CA LEU A 231 2.74 2.49 10.91
C LEU A 231 4.24 2.77 10.71
N ARG A 232 5.08 2.43 11.70
CA ARG A 232 6.53 2.61 11.59
C ARG A 232 7.13 1.77 10.48
N GLU A 233 6.75 0.50 10.37
CA GLU A 233 7.23 -0.41 9.32
C GLU A 233 6.84 0.10 7.93
N MET A 234 5.56 0.44 7.71
CA MET A 234 5.09 0.97 6.43
C MET A 234 5.85 2.23 6.01
N LEU A 235 6.03 3.19 6.93
CA LEU A 235 6.75 4.42 6.62
C LEU A 235 8.25 4.18 6.40
N ALA A 236 8.84 3.17 7.05
CA ALA A 236 10.22 2.76 6.81
C ALA A 236 10.41 2.20 5.40
N HIS A 237 9.46 1.39 4.91
CA HIS A 237 9.40 1.00 3.50
C HIS A 237 9.17 2.21 2.58
N GLY A 238 8.34 3.18 2.96
CA GLY A 238 8.19 4.43 2.21
C GLY A 238 9.52 5.18 2.05
N TYR A 239 10.39 5.09 3.05
CA TYR A 239 11.73 5.65 3.02
C TYR A 239 12.68 4.93 2.05
N THR A 240 12.57 3.61 1.88
CA THR A 240 13.37 2.88 0.88
C THR A 240 13.00 3.38 -0.52
N TYR A 241 11.70 3.57 -0.80
CA TYR A 241 11.25 4.19 -2.05
C TYR A 241 11.77 5.63 -2.21
N LEU A 242 11.71 6.47 -1.18
CA LEU A 242 12.25 7.84 -1.25
C LEU A 242 13.76 7.87 -1.53
N PHE A 243 14.52 6.92 -0.98
CA PHE A 243 15.94 6.78 -1.25
C PHE A 243 16.20 6.46 -2.74
N ASP A 244 15.43 5.53 -3.31
CA ASP A 244 15.51 5.17 -4.73
C ASP A 244 15.05 6.30 -5.65
N ILE A 245 13.94 6.97 -5.31
CA ILE A 245 13.44 8.16 -6.01
C ILE A 245 14.52 9.24 -6.04
N ARG A 246 15.18 9.51 -4.91
CA ARG A 246 16.25 10.51 -4.84
C ARG A 246 17.41 10.15 -5.77
N GLN A 247 17.80 8.88 -5.86
CA GLN A 247 18.84 8.45 -6.80
C GLN A 247 18.39 8.65 -8.26
N LYS A 248 17.19 8.16 -8.60
CA LYS A 248 16.63 8.23 -9.97
C LYS A 248 16.38 9.67 -10.44
N THR A 249 16.13 10.59 -9.52
CA THR A 249 15.91 12.02 -9.79
C THR A 249 17.17 12.87 -9.60
N ASN A 250 18.34 12.25 -9.40
CA ASN A 250 19.62 12.92 -9.15
C ASN A 250 19.56 13.96 -8.02
N GLY A 251 18.83 13.65 -6.94
CA GLY A 251 18.71 14.50 -5.77
C GLY A 251 17.63 15.58 -5.86
N LYS A 252 16.86 15.65 -6.95
CA LYS A 252 15.77 16.64 -7.09
C LYS A 252 14.66 16.43 -6.05
N VAL A 253 14.32 15.18 -5.75
CA VAL A 253 13.42 14.84 -4.64
C VAL A 253 14.26 14.62 -3.39
N GLU A 254 13.96 15.37 -2.33
CA GLU A 254 14.67 15.28 -1.07
C GLU A 254 14.24 14.06 -0.24
N LEU A 255 15.11 13.62 0.67
CA LEU A 255 14.81 12.49 1.56
C LEU A 255 13.92 12.91 2.74
N PHE A 256 14.03 14.17 3.17
CA PHE A 256 13.22 14.72 4.26
C PHE A 256 12.01 15.46 3.70
N ALA A 257 10.90 15.35 4.41
CA ALA A 257 9.67 16.05 4.08
C ALA A 257 9.58 17.32 4.93
N HIS A 258 9.18 18.43 4.32
CA HIS A 258 9.01 19.70 5.01
C HIS A 258 7.55 20.16 4.93
N TYR A 259 6.97 20.54 6.07
CA TYR A 259 5.59 21.06 6.13
C TYR A 259 5.39 22.32 5.26
N ALA A 260 6.45 23.10 5.03
CA ALA A 260 6.40 24.29 4.19
C ALA A 260 6.05 23.97 2.72
N ASP A 261 6.37 22.77 2.24
CA ASP A 261 6.08 22.32 0.87
C ASP A 261 4.64 21.82 0.71
N HIS A 262 3.95 21.58 1.83
CA HIS A 262 2.59 21.05 1.90
C HIS A 262 1.71 21.86 2.86
N PRO A 263 1.46 23.16 2.56
CA PRO A 263 0.68 24.05 3.43
C PRO A 263 -0.78 23.63 3.62
N GLU A 264 -1.29 22.73 2.76
CA GLU A 264 -2.62 22.15 2.89
C GLU A 264 -2.73 21.12 4.03
N LEU A 265 -1.61 20.59 4.53
CA LEU A 265 -1.58 19.58 5.58
C LEU A 265 -1.52 20.22 6.98
N PRO A 266 -2.05 19.53 8.01
CA PRO A 266 -1.88 19.99 9.39
C PRO A 266 -0.39 19.97 9.77
N SER A 267 0.12 21.12 10.24
CA SER A 267 1.51 21.26 10.71
C SER A 267 1.57 21.38 12.24
N PRO A 268 2.63 20.84 12.88
CA PRO A 268 2.82 20.96 14.32
C PRO A 268 3.23 22.38 14.73
N GLU A 269 2.98 22.75 15.98
CA GLU A 269 3.37 24.05 16.53
C GLU A 269 4.91 24.25 16.53
N GLU A 270 5.37 25.49 16.30
CA GLU A 270 6.78 25.85 16.03
C GLU A 270 7.83 25.35 17.05
N HIS A 271 7.41 25.07 18.30
CA HIS A 271 8.30 24.64 19.37
C HIS A 271 8.73 23.16 19.26
N GLU A 272 7.98 22.31 18.57
CA GLU A 272 8.32 20.89 18.38
C GLU A 272 9.38 20.66 17.27
N ALA A 273 9.48 21.58 16.30
CA ALA A 273 10.34 21.42 15.13
C ALA A 273 11.86 21.62 15.41
N LYS A 274 12.23 22.23 16.55
CA LYS A 274 13.60 22.68 16.81
C LYS A 274 14.54 21.63 17.43
N SER A 275 14.05 20.48 17.88
CA SER A 275 14.89 19.50 18.62
C SER A 275 15.71 18.54 17.75
N ILE A 276 15.68 18.68 16.42
CA ILE A 276 16.14 17.66 15.45
C ILE A 276 17.57 17.91 14.93
N ILE A 277 18.17 19.06 15.25
CA ILE A 277 19.24 19.67 14.44
C ILE A 277 20.59 18.90 14.44
N ASN A 278 20.82 17.90 15.30
CA ASN A 278 22.11 17.18 15.38
C ASN A 278 21.97 15.65 15.51
N PHE A 279 21.17 15.01 14.65
CA PHE A 279 21.00 13.55 14.66
C PHE A 279 21.69 12.89 13.46
N GLU A 280 22.81 12.20 13.72
CA GLU A 280 23.49 11.38 12.70
C GLU A 280 22.86 9.98 12.66
N VAL A 281 22.34 9.59 11.49
CA VAL A 281 21.76 8.26 11.25
C VAL A 281 22.53 7.57 10.13
N GLU A 282 23.02 6.37 10.42
CA GLU A 282 23.49 5.46 9.39
C GLU A 282 22.27 4.77 8.77
N VAL A 283 22.10 4.92 7.46
CA VAL A 283 20.96 4.42 6.71
C VAL A 283 21.44 3.37 5.71
N PHE A 284 20.77 2.23 5.70
CA PHE A 284 21.02 1.11 4.80
C PHE A 284 19.74 0.86 3.97
N PRO A 285 19.72 1.22 2.68
CA PRO A 285 18.50 1.18 1.86
C PRO A 285 17.84 -0.21 1.77
N ASP A 286 18.64 -1.26 1.83
CA ASP A 286 18.18 -2.66 1.77
C ASP A 286 17.63 -3.17 3.12
N GLU A 287 17.76 -2.39 4.19
CA GLU A 287 17.29 -2.70 5.54
C GLU A 287 16.32 -1.60 5.99
N PRO A 288 14.99 -1.77 5.79
CA PRO A 288 13.99 -0.78 6.18
C PRO A 288 14.12 -0.33 7.64
N GLU A 289 14.52 -1.23 8.54
CA GLU A 289 14.71 -0.96 9.97
C GLU A 289 15.74 0.13 10.24
N SER A 290 16.70 0.34 9.32
CA SER A 290 17.68 1.43 9.42
C SER A 290 17.03 2.82 9.37
N PHE A 291 15.84 2.93 8.80
CA PHE A 291 15.07 4.17 8.73
C PHE A 291 14.17 4.42 9.95
N PHE A 292 14.03 3.46 10.87
CA PHE A 292 13.17 3.63 12.06
C PHE A 292 13.44 4.91 12.85
N PRO A 293 14.69 5.34 13.08
CA PRO A 293 14.94 6.59 13.78
C PRO A 293 14.36 7.81 13.07
N LEU A 294 14.41 7.83 11.73
CA LEU A 294 13.86 8.92 10.91
C LEU A 294 12.33 8.87 10.92
N VAL A 295 11.74 7.69 10.79
CA VAL A 295 10.29 7.50 10.83
C VAL A 295 9.71 7.90 12.19
N GLU A 296 10.32 7.45 13.28
CA GLU A 296 9.87 7.76 14.65
C GLU A 296 9.88 9.26 14.94
N MET A 297 10.76 10.03 14.28
CA MET A 297 10.77 11.50 14.34
C MET A 297 9.49 12.12 13.75
N TYR A 298 8.99 11.61 12.62
CA TYR A 298 7.73 12.09 12.03
C TYR A 298 6.50 11.60 12.79
N MET A 299 6.55 10.40 13.37
CA MET A 299 5.49 9.83 14.20
C MET A 299 5.28 10.59 15.52
N ALA A 300 6.31 11.26 16.03
CA ALA A 300 6.26 12.02 17.28
C ALA A 300 5.68 11.20 18.45
N ASP A 301 4.53 11.60 19.00
CA ASP A 301 3.89 10.91 20.12
C ASP A 301 3.45 9.48 19.79
N ARG A 302 3.09 9.19 18.53
CA ARG A 302 2.75 7.83 18.09
C ARG A 302 3.92 6.86 18.32
N ALA A 303 5.16 7.31 18.16
CA ALA A 303 6.34 6.48 18.42
C ALA A 303 6.53 6.15 19.92
N LYS A 304 5.91 6.90 20.84
CA LYS A 304 5.91 6.61 22.27
C LYS A 304 4.95 5.47 22.65
N GLU A 305 4.11 5.00 21.73
CA GLU A 305 3.25 3.82 21.95
C GLU A 305 4.03 2.52 21.77
N LEU A 306 5.14 2.56 21.05
CA LEU A 306 6.03 1.42 20.87
C LEU A 306 6.61 0.97 22.22
N PRO A 307 6.84 -0.34 22.43
CA PRO A 307 7.59 -0.82 23.58
C PRO A 307 8.94 -0.10 23.68
N TYR A 308 9.32 0.39 24.87
CA TYR A 308 10.53 1.20 25.07
C TYR A 308 11.79 0.56 24.46
N GLN A 309 11.92 -0.76 24.56
CA GLN A 309 13.05 -1.52 24.01
C GLN A 309 13.14 -1.50 22.47
N LYS A 310 12.01 -1.34 21.78
CA LYS A 310 11.92 -1.28 20.32
C LYS A 310 12.12 0.13 19.76
N ARG A 311 12.06 1.19 20.59
CA ARG A 311 12.24 2.59 20.15
C ARG A 311 13.68 2.85 19.74
N THR A 312 13.85 3.52 18.62
CA THR A 312 15.16 3.78 18.02
C THR A 312 15.55 5.26 18.11
N PHE A 313 14.61 6.19 17.96
CA PHE A 313 14.88 7.63 18.01
C PHE A 313 15.12 8.14 19.44
N PHE A 314 14.14 7.98 20.32
CA PHE A 314 14.21 8.50 21.70
C PHE A 314 15.36 7.89 22.52
N ARG A 315 15.67 6.59 22.30
CA ARG A 315 16.77 5.89 22.97
C ARG A 315 18.14 6.49 22.62
N ASN A 316 18.28 7.04 21.42
CA ASN A 316 19.53 7.66 21.00
C ASN A 316 19.67 9.10 21.54
N MET A 317 18.56 9.81 21.80
CA MET A 317 18.57 11.12 22.48
C MET A 317 18.92 11.00 23.98
N ASP A 318 18.52 9.91 24.64
CA ASP A 318 18.85 9.64 26.05
C ASP A 318 20.30 9.18 26.28
N ARG A 319 21.10 9.02 25.21
CA ARG A 319 22.53 8.68 25.35
C ARG A 319 23.30 9.90 25.84
N PRO A 320 24.09 9.80 26.93
CA PRO A 320 24.95 10.91 27.34
C PRO A 320 25.92 11.27 26.20
N PRO A 321 26.19 12.55 25.98
CA PRO A 321 27.07 12.99 24.90
C PRO A 321 28.43 12.29 25.01
N ILE A 322 28.92 11.74 23.90
CA ILE A 322 30.21 11.07 23.83
C ILE A 322 31.27 12.06 24.30
N LYS A 323 31.92 11.78 25.44
CA LYS A 323 33.01 12.64 25.93
C LYS A 323 34.11 12.68 24.86
N PRO A 324 34.62 13.88 24.49
CA PRO A 324 35.65 13.97 23.47
C PRO A 324 36.87 13.13 23.89
N ILE A 325 37.31 12.28 22.98
CA ILE A 325 38.51 11.45 23.16
C ILE A 325 39.68 12.41 23.36
N LYS A 326 40.22 12.48 24.58
CA LYS A 326 41.43 13.25 24.86
C LYS A 326 42.55 12.72 23.97
N GLU A 327 42.98 13.51 22.99
CA GLU A 327 44.14 13.20 22.17
C GLU A 327 45.32 12.86 23.08
N LYS A 328 45.78 11.61 23.02
CA LYS A 328 47.00 11.19 23.71
C LYS A 328 48.17 11.97 23.11
N LYS A 329 48.67 12.97 23.83
CA LYS A 329 49.91 13.69 23.50
C LYS A 329 51.00 12.69 23.12
N LYS A 330 51.39 12.66 21.84
CA LYS A 330 52.52 11.86 21.34
C LYS A 330 53.79 12.26 22.09
N LYS A 331 54.33 11.38 22.93
CA LYS A 331 55.67 11.53 23.52
C LYS A 331 56.70 11.52 22.40
N LYS A 332 57.34 12.67 22.13
CA LYS A 332 58.51 12.78 21.24
C LYS A 332 59.63 11.88 21.79
N ARG A 333 59.96 10.80 21.09
CA ARG A 333 61.19 10.02 21.33
C ARG A 333 62.37 10.80 20.75
N THR A 334 63.19 11.37 21.63
CA THR A 334 64.51 11.95 21.28
C THR A 334 65.45 10.84 20.81
N LYS A 335 65.88 10.89 19.54
CA LYS A 335 66.99 10.07 19.02
C LYS A 335 68.29 10.53 19.67
N ARG A 336 68.95 9.67 20.45
CA ARG A 336 70.35 9.84 20.86
C ARG A 336 71.25 9.21 19.79
N ASN A 337 71.96 10.05 19.06
CA ASN A 337 73.06 9.65 18.18
C ASN A 337 74.17 8.98 19.01
N ARG A 338 74.66 7.82 18.56
CA ARG A 338 76.00 7.33 18.92
C ARG A 338 76.79 7.11 17.64
N LYS A 339 77.83 7.94 17.49
CA LYS A 339 78.93 7.80 16.54
C LYS A 339 79.69 6.51 16.80
N LYS A 340 80.09 5.82 15.74
CA LYS A 340 81.46 5.33 15.57
C LYS A 340 81.89 5.65 14.15
#